data_AF-A0A0P4QZF4-F1
#
_entry.id   AF-A0A0P4QZF4-F1
#
_cell.length_a   1.000
_cell.length_b   1.000
_cell.length_c   1.000
_cell.angle_alpha   90.00
_cell.angle_beta   90.00
_cell.angle_gamma   90.00
#
_symmetry.space_group_name_H-M   'P 1'
#
loop_
_entity.id
_entity.type
_entity.pdbx_description
1 polymer ?
#
loop_
_entity_poly.entity_id
_entity_poly.type
_entity_poly.pdbx_seq_one_letter_code
_entity_poly.pdbx_strand_id
1 'polypeptide(L)' 'MVRSRCPVFADTPPLRCEGTVIHAGRTTATAEARITGTADRKLYAHATTTCAVFALPEAA' A
#
# COMPACT_ATOMS: atom_id res chain seq x y z
N MET A 1 5.23 7.45 0.09
CA MET A 1 5.43 7.91 -1.30
C MET A 1 4.73 6.96 -2.26
N VAL A 2 3.98 7.49 -3.24
CA VAL A 2 3.33 6.69 -4.29
C VAL A 2 3.93 7.08 -5.64
N ARG A 3 4.36 6.08 -6.41
CA ARG A 3 4.79 6.26 -7.79
C ARG A 3 3.73 5.66 -8.71
N SER A 4 3.01 6.55 -9.40
CA SER A 4 2.06 6.15 -10.44
C SER A 4 2.78 5.88 -11.75
N ARG A 5 2.42 4.78 -12.42
CA ARG A 5 2.89 4.41 -13.75
C ARG A 5 1.79 4.54 -14.80
N CYS A 6 0.53 4.34 -14.42
CA CYS A 6 -0.64 4.52 -15.27
C CYS A 6 -1.74 5.25 -14.50
N PRO A 7 -2.46 6.19 -15.14
CA PRO A 7 -3.60 6.84 -14.52
C PRO A 7 -4.73 5.82 -14.28
N VAL A 8 -5.52 6.08 -13.24
CA VAL A 8 -6.75 5.33 -12.94
C VAL A 8 -7.92 6.29 -13.14
N PHE A 9 -8.87 5.88 -13.97
CA PHE A 9 -10.08 6.62 -14.31
C PHE A 9 -11.32 5.87 -13.82
N ALA A 10 -12.49 6.52 -13.88
CA ALA A 10 -13.75 5.95 -13.41
C ALA A 10 -14.17 4.66 -14.15
N ASP A 11 -13.73 4.52 -15.40
CA ASP A 11 -13.97 3.36 -16.27
C ASP A 11 -12.82 2.32 -16.21
N THR A 12 -11.79 2.54 -15.39
CA THR A 12 -10.71 1.58 -15.24
C THR A 12 -11.25 0.28 -14.64
N PRO A 13 -10.93 -0.90 -15.23
CA PRO A 13 -11.35 -2.18 -14.67
C PRO A 13 -10.89 -2.37 -13.22
N PRO A 14 -11.52 -3.28 -12.46
CA PRO A 14 -11.16 -3.53 -11.07
C PRO A 14 -9.66 -3.75 -10.86
N LEU A 15 -9.13 -3.14 -9.80
CA LEU A 15 -7.72 -3.23 -9.44
C LEU A 15 -7.58 -4.04 -8.15
N ARG A 16 -6.47 -4.78 -8.05
CA ARG A 16 -6.05 -5.47 -6.85
C ARG A 16 -4.93 -4.66 -6.18
N CYS A 17 -5.20 -4.24 -4.95
CA CYS A 17 -4.23 -3.55 -4.12
C CYS A 17 -3.71 -4.52 -3.07
N GLU A 18 -2.39 -4.69 -3.02
CA GLU A 18 -1.72 -5.52 -2.00
C GLU A 18 -0.66 -4.70 -1.31
N GLY A 19 -0.61 -4.78 0.02
CA GLY A 19 0.43 -4.18 0.84
C GLY A 19 1.10 -5.21 1.72
N THR A 20 2.42 -5.10 1.85
CA THR A 20 3.26 -5.97 2.69
C THR A 20 4.10 -5.11 3.61
N VAL A 21 4.08 -5.42 4.91
CA VAL A 21 5.01 -4.82 5.86
C VAL A 21 6.39 -5.41 5.62
N ILE A 22 7.36 -4.58 5.27
CA ILE A 22 8.75 -4.99 5.01
C ILE A 22 9.64 -4.83 6.25
N HIS A 23 9.26 -3.93 7.16
CA HIS A 23 9.93 -3.73 8.44
C HIS A 23 8.93 -3.29 9.50
N ALA A 24 8.96 -3.92 10.67
CA ALA A 24 8.14 -3.54 11.82
C ALA A 24 9.04 -3.34 13.04
N GLY A 25 9.32 -2.08 13.38
CA GLY A 25 10.07 -1.69 14.57
C GLY A 25 9.15 -1.25 15.71
N ARG A 26 9.76 -0.86 16.84
CA ARG A 26 9.01 -0.45 18.04
C ARG A 26 8.20 0.84 17.86
N THR A 27 8.78 1.81 17.14
CA THR A 27 8.19 3.15 16.95
C THR A 27 7.87 3.46 15.49
N THR A 28 8.39 2.66 14.55
CA THR A 28 8.28 2.92 13.11
C THR A 28 8.12 1.60 12.37
N ALA A 29 7.22 1.56 11.39
CA ALA A 29 7.06 0.45 10.48
C ALA A 29 7.09 0.94 9.03
N THR A 30 7.72 0.18 8.14
CA THR A 30 7.73 0.46 6.70
C THR A 30 6.98 -0.64 5.97
N ALA A 31 6.08 -0.25 5.09
CA ALA A 31 5.34 -1.14 4.22
C ALA A 31 5.48 -0.72 2.76
N GLU A 32 5.47 -1.71 1.87
CA GLU A 32 5.35 -1.51 0.44
C GLU A 32 3.95 -1.92 -0.02
N ALA A 33 3.47 -1.35 -1.11
CA ALA A 33 2.22 -1.73 -1.72
C ALA A 33 2.29 -1.63 -3.24
N ARG A 34 1.51 -2.48 -3.91
CA ARG A 34 1.37 -2.50 -5.37
C ARG A 34 -0.10 -2.53 -5.75
N ILE A 35 -0.41 -1.84 -6.84
CA ILE A 35 -1.73 -1.86 -7.46
C ILE A 35 -1.60 -2.52 -8.83
N THR A 36 -2.27 -3.66 -9.02
CA THR A 36 -2.27 -4.41 -10.27
C THR A 36 -3.67 -4.54 -10.85
N GLY A 37 -3.83 -4.43 -12.16
CA GLY A 37 -5.13 -4.68 -12.79
C GLY A 37 -5.49 -6.16 -12.78
N THR A 38 -6.74 -6.48 -12.49
CA THR A 38 -7.18 -7.89 -12.41
C THR A 38 -7.30 -8.55 -13.77
N ALA A 39 -7.68 -7.77 -14.80
CA ALA A 39 -7.84 -8.24 -16.17
C ALA A 39 -6.51 -8.32 -16.95
N ASP A 40 -5.64 -7.32 -16.80
CA ASP A 40 -4.42 -7.14 -17.60
C ASP A 40 -3.13 -7.50 -16.85
N ARG A 41 -3.21 -7.73 -15.53
CA ARG A 41 -2.08 -7.92 -14.61
C ARG A 41 -1.01 -6.83 -14.67
N LYS A 42 -1.38 -5.64 -15.17
CA LYS A 42 -0.47 -4.50 -15.32
C LYS A 42 -0.24 -3.81 -13.98
N LEU A 43 0.98 -3.34 -13.72
CA LEU A 43 1.30 -2.54 -12.54
C LEU A 43 0.88 -1.08 -12.78
N TYR A 44 -0.11 -0.60 -12.03
CA TYR A 44 -0.63 0.76 -12.08
C TYR A 44 0.18 1.71 -11.19
N ALA A 45 0.44 1.30 -9.95
CA ALA A 45 1.19 2.09 -9.00
C ALA A 45 1.98 1.21 -8.04
N HIS A 46 3.08 1.76 -7.53
CA HIS A 46 3.84 1.22 -6.42
C HIS A 46 3.92 2.28 -5.33
N ALA A 47 3.71 1.89 -4.09
CA ALA A 47 3.75 2.77 -2.94
C ALA A 47 4.70 2.21 -1.89
N THR A 48 5.36 3.11 -1.18
CA THR A 48 6.02 2.82 0.08
C THR A 48 5.43 3.75 1.12
N THR A 49 5.22 3.25 2.33
CA THR A 49 4.76 4.07 3.44
C THR A 49 5.59 3.77 4.68
N THR A 50 5.78 4.80 5.49
CA THR A 50 6.42 4.69 6.78
C THR A 50 5.41 5.20 7.80
N CYS A 51 5.04 4.33 8.73
CA CYS A 51 4.02 4.56 9.74
C CYS A 51 4.68 4.67 11.12
N ALA A 52 4.16 5.54 11.98
CA ALA A 52 4.50 5.53 13.39
C ALA A 52 3.73 4.39 14.10
N VAL A 53 4.42 3.69 15.00
CA VAL A 53 3.87 2.57 15.78
C VAL A 53 3.68 3.03 17.21
N PHE A 54 2.46 2.87 17.73
CA PHE A 54 2.10 3.21 19.10
C PHE A 54 1.70 1.95 19.85
N ALA A 55 1.99 1.90 21.15
CA ALA A 55 1.45 0.87 22.02
C ALA A 55 -0.09 0.97 22.03
N LEU A 56 -0.76 -0.18 22.13
CA LEU A 56 -2.20 -0.19 22.34
C LEU A 56 -2.50 0.50 23.68
N PRO A 57 -3.53 1.35 23.76
CA PRO A 57 -3.99 1.86 25.04
C PRO A 57 -4.37 0.68 25.92
N GLU A 58 -3.97 0.71 27.19
CA GLU A 58 -4.45 -0.26 28.17
C GLU A 58 -5.97 -0.06 28.29
N ALA A 59 -6.73 -1.13 28.04
CA ALA A 59 -8.18 -1.07 28.13
C ALA A 59 -8.55 -0.82 29.60
N ALA A 60 -9.03 0.39 29.88
CA ALA A 60 -9.55 0.78 31.20
C ALA A 60 -10.94 0.19 31.47
#